data_AF-A0A8J7VU27-F1
#
_entry.id   AF-A0A8J7VU27-F1
#
_cell.length_a   1.000
_cell.length_b   1.000
_cell.length_c   1.000
_cell.angle_alpha   90.00
_cell.angle_beta   90.00
_cell.angle_gamma   90.00
#
_symmetry.space_group_name_H-M   'P 1'
#
loop_
_entity.id
_entity.type
_entity.pdbx_description
1 polymer ?
#
loop_
_entity_poly.entity_id
_entity_poly.type
_entity_poly.pdbx_seq_one_letter_code
_entity_poly.pdbx_strand_id
1 'polypeptide(L)'
;MAAAPAPPQCDEGAERRRLVGVLLAGVGERLRLVVRCLDNADLARARGVLRVARDLLDGVRLSLLDAEPGFASGVDALHRRFGDPAQFDALTPSELRALATTLGAGIDALVVRCSAPAQMDPVA
;
A
#
# COMPACT_ATOMS: atom_id res chain seq x y z
N MET A 1 40.51 -11.33 -26.25
CA MET A 1 39.04 -11.40 -26.40
C MET A 1 38.43 -10.57 -25.29
N ALA A 2 37.88 -9.40 -25.59
CA ALA A 2 37.19 -8.58 -24.59
C ALA A 2 35.79 -9.18 -24.39
N ALA A 3 35.48 -9.63 -23.17
CA ALA A 3 34.14 -10.05 -22.80
C ALA A 3 33.22 -8.82 -22.84
N ALA A 4 32.17 -8.88 -23.66
CA ALA A 4 31.13 -7.86 -23.65
C ALA A 4 30.50 -7.79 -22.25
N PRO A 5 30.24 -6.60 -21.69
CA PRO A 5 29.53 -6.48 -20.43
C PRO A 5 28.15 -7.11 -20.58
N ALA A 6 27.79 -8.00 -19.64
CA ALA A 6 26.44 -8.56 -19.57
C ALA A 6 25.41 -7.41 -19.53
N PRO A 7 24.25 -7.54 -20.21
CA PRO A 7 23.19 -6.53 -20.13
C PRO A 7 22.82 -6.32 -18.65
N PRO A 8 22.44 -5.09 -18.25
CA PRO A 8 21.94 -4.86 -16.90
C PRO A 8 20.77 -5.82 -16.69
N GLN A 9 20.94 -6.77 -15.77
CA GLN A 9 19.85 -7.62 -15.35
C GLN A 9 18.81 -6.65 -14.79
N CYS A 10 17.70 -6.45 -15.51
CA CYS A 10 16.55 -5.77 -14.95
C CYS A 10 16.18 -6.57 -13.71
N ASP A 11 16.49 -5.98 -12.56
CA ASP A 11 16.24 -6.59 -11.26
C ASP A 11 14.71 -6.59 -11.08
N GLU A 12 14.07 -7.65 -11.59
CA GLU A 12 12.61 -7.75 -11.71
C GLU A 12 11.94 -7.56 -10.34
N GLY A 13 12.63 -7.94 -9.26
CA GLY A 13 12.23 -7.66 -7.89
C GLY A 13 12.28 -6.16 -7.54
N ALA A 14 13.31 -5.43 -7.96
CA ALA A 14 13.37 -3.98 -7.77
C ALA A 14 12.29 -3.22 -8.55
N GLU A 15 12.00 -3.63 -9.79
CA GLU A 15 10.95 -3.02 -10.60
C GLU A 15 9.54 -3.30 -10.03
N ARG A 16 9.28 -4.54 -9.60
CA ARG A 16 8.04 -4.89 -8.88
C ARG A 16 7.90 -4.11 -7.58
N ARG A 17 8.95 -4.01 -6.75
CA ARG A 17 8.94 -3.19 -5.53
C ARG A 17 8.61 -1.73 -5.81
N ARG A 18 9.15 -1.19 -6.90
CA ARG A 18 8.86 0.18 -7.35
C ARG A 18 7.38 0.33 -7.74
N LEU A 19 6.83 -0.58 -8.53
CA LEU A 19 5.42 -0.59 -8.91
C LEU A 19 4.50 -0.70 -7.68
N VAL A 20 4.83 -1.59 -6.76
CA VAL A 20 4.13 -1.75 -5.48
C VAL A 20 4.17 -0.46 -4.67
N GLY A 21 5.34 0.18 -4.57
CA GLY A 21 5.49 1.47 -3.90
C GLY A 21 4.60 2.56 -4.50
N VAL A 22 4.49 2.62 -5.83
CA VAL A 22 3.59 3.56 -6.52
C VAL A 22 2.12 3.25 -6.22
N LEU A 23 1.72 1.98 -6.24
CA LEU A 23 0.35 1.58 -5.93
C LEU A 23 0.00 1.91 -4.47
N LEU A 24 0.89 1.59 -3.53
CA LEU A 24 0.71 1.92 -2.12
C LEU A 24 0.64 3.44 -1.90
N ALA A 25 1.48 4.24 -2.56
CA ALA A 25 1.38 5.69 -2.51
C ALA A 25 0.00 6.19 -3.01
N GLY A 26 -0.53 5.59 -4.08
CA GLY A 26 -1.88 5.87 -4.58
C GLY A 26 -3.00 5.47 -3.62
N VAL A 27 -2.82 4.41 -2.82
CA VAL A 27 -3.74 4.06 -1.72
C VAL A 27 -3.66 5.10 -0.60
N GLY A 28 -2.45 5.53 -0.22
CA GLY A 28 -2.23 6.56 0.79
C GLY A 28 -2.88 7.91 0.42
N GLU A 29 -2.77 8.31 -0.84
CA GLU A 29 -3.42 9.54 -1.33
C GLU A 29 -4.95 9.46 -1.28
N ARG A 30 -5.52 8.29 -1.59
CA ARG A 30 -6.97 8.05 -1.44
C ARG A 30 -7.40 8.12 0.02
N LEU A 31 -6.61 7.59 0.96
CA LEU A 31 -6.91 7.70 2.39
C LEU A 31 -6.88 9.15 2.87
N ARG A 32 -5.97 9.99 2.35
CA ARG A 32 -5.99 11.43 2.61
C ARG A 32 -7.24 12.10 2.03
N LEU A 33 -7.69 11.66 0.85
CA LEU A 33 -8.96 12.11 0.26
C LEU A 33 -10.17 11.73 1.12
N VAL A 34 -10.19 10.54 1.73
CA VAL A 34 -11.24 10.14 2.70
C VAL A 34 -11.34 11.17 3.83
N VAL A 35 -10.21 11.54 4.44
CA VAL A 35 -10.19 12.55 5.52
C VAL A 35 -10.75 13.89 5.03
N ARG A 36 -10.35 14.34 3.83
CA ARG A 36 -10.89 15.57 3.23
C ARG A 36 -12.39 15.48 2.95
N CYS A 37 -12.90 14.34 2.49
CA CYS A 37 -14.34 14.13 2.29
C CYS A 37 -15.09 14.23 3.63
N LEU A 38 -14.55 13.65 4.69
CA LEU A 38 -15.12 13.75 6.04
C LEU A 38 -15.12 15.19 6.57
N ASP A 39 -14.08 15.99 6.26
CA ASP A 39 -14.04 17.42 6.60
C ASP A 39 -15.10 18.25 5.87
N ASN A 40 -15.53 17.80 4.68
CA ASN A 40 -16.61 18.40 3.91
C ASN A 40 -17.99 17.78 4.23
N ALA A 41 -18.09 16.96 5.29
CA ALA A 41 -19.29 16.20 5.66
C ALA A 41 -19.83 15.26 4.56
N ASP A 42 -19.00 14.87 3.58
CA ASP A 42 -19.35 13.99 2.48
C ASP A 42 -19.02 12.52 2.82
N LEU A 43 -19.88 11.92 3.65
CA LEU A 43 -19.72 10.56 4.15
C LEU A 43 -19.81 9.50 3.03
N ALA A 44 -20.74 9.70 2.08
CA ALA A 44 -20.95 8.76 0.98
C ALA A 44 -19.71 8.66 0.10
N ARG A 45 -19.12 9.81 -0.25
CA ARG A 45 -17.87 9.84 -1.01
C ARG A 45 -16.70 9.28 -0.21
N ALA A 46 -16.60 9.60 1.08
CA ALA A 46 -15.57 9.05 1.95
C ALA A 46 -15.59 7.50 1.95
N ARG A 47 -16.77 6.89 2.08
CA ARG A 47 -16.94 5.43 2.00
C ARG A 47 -16.59 4.87 0.63
N GLY A 48 -17.03 5.52 -0.45
CA GLY A 48 -16.69 5.13 -1.81
C GLY A 48 -15.18 5.12 -2.06
N VAL A 49 -14.48 6.17 -1.63
CA VAL A 49 -13.01 6.25 -1.75
C VAL A 49 -12.32 5.19 -0.91
N LEU A 50 -12.83 4.89 0.29
CA LEU A 50 -12.27 3.86 1.15
C LEU A 50 -12.41 2.45 0.54
N ARG A 51 -13.53 2.14 -0.12
CA ARG A 51 -13.70 0.88 -0.86
C ARG A 51 -12.69 0.77 -2.00
N VAL A 52 -12.54 1.82 -2.80
CA VAL A 52 -11.54 1.84 -3.89
C VAL A 52 -10.11 1.69 -3.36
N ALA A 53 -9.78 2.32 -2.23
CA ALA A 53 -8.47 2.19 -1.59
C ALA A 53 -8.20 0.74 -1.14
N ARG A 54 -9.23 0.06 -0.64
CA ARG A 54 -9.17 -1.35 -0.26
C ARG A 54 -8.98 -2.26 -1.48
N ASP A 55 -9.76 -2.08 -2.53
CA ASP A 55 -9.68 -2.92 -3.74
C ASP A 55 -8.29 -2.84 -4.38
N LEU A 56 -7.69 -1.64 -4.37
CA LEU A 56 -6.30 -1.45 -4.81
C LEU A 56 -5.30 -2.20 -3.91
N LEU A 57 -5.49 -2.14 -2.59
CA LEU A 57 -4.65 -2.88 -1.66
C LEU A 57 -4.77 -4.40 -1.84
N ASP A 58 -5.97 -4.89 -2.14
CA ASP A 58 -6.22 -6.30 -2.49
C ASP A 58 -5.45 -6.70 -3.75
N GLY A 59 -5.48 -5.87 -4.80
CA GLY A 59 -4.69 -6.09 -6.01
C GLY A 59 -3.18 -6.13 -5.76
N VAL A 60 -2.68 -5.22 -4.91
CA VAL A 60 -1.28 -5.20 -4.48
C VAL A 60 -0.91 -6.47 -3.71
N ARG A 61 -1.77 -6.91 -2.78
CA ARG A 61 -1.58 -8.12 -1.99
C ARG A 61 -1.45 -9.36 -2.88
N LEU A 62 -2.38 -9.53 -3.82
CA LEU A 62 -2.36 -10.64 -4.78
C LEU A 62 -1.10 -10.62 -5.66
N SER A 63 -0.63 -9.44 -6.05
CA SER A 63 0.57 -9.30 -6.88
C SER A 63 1.88 -9.56 -6.11
N LEU A 64 1.87 -9.42 -4.78
CA LEU A 64 3.03 -9.55 -3.90
C LEU A 64 3.22 -10.95 -3.30
N LEU A 65 2.14 -11.73 -3.18
CA LEU A 65 2.15 -13.05 -2.53
C LEU A 65 3.18 -14.01 -3.14
N ASP A 66 3.48 -13.88 -4.45
CA ASP A 66 4.45 -14.71 -5.15
C ASP A 66 5.88 -14.14 -5.19
N ALA A 67 6.09 -12.85 -4.85
CA ALA A 67 7.34 -12.15 -5.18
C ALA A 67 8.21 -11.78 -3.97
N GLU A 68 7.63 -11.33 -2.85
CA GLU A 68 8.39 -10.80 -1.69
C GLU A 68 7.65 -11.11 -0.37
N PRO A 69 7.91 -12.26 0.29
CA PRO A 69 7.17 -12.69 1.47
C PRO A 69 7.29 -11.72 2.66
N GLY A 70 8.43 -11.03 2.80
CA GLY A 70 8.65 -10.01 3.84
C GLY A 70 7.86 -8.71 3.63
N PHE A 71 7.48 -8.40 2.38
CA PHE A 71 6.57 -7.29 2.05
C PHE A 71 5.11 -7.71 2.12
N ALA A 72 4.80 -8.92 1.64
CA ALA A 72 3.46 -9.49 1.69
C ALA A 72 2.91 -9.47 3.12
N SER A 73 3.72 -9.78 4.13
CA SER A 73 3.31 -9.71 5.55
C SER A 73 2.84 -8.32 5.99
N GLY A 74 3.52 -7.25 5.56
CA GLY A 74 3.14 -5.88 5.89
C GLY A 74 1.86 -5.45 5.19
N VAL A 75 1.70 -5.82 3.93
CA VAL A 75 0.47 -5.57 3.15
C VAL A 75 -0.71 -6.38 3.69
N ASP A 76 -0.50 -7.63 4.10
CA ASP A 76 -1.52 -8.48 4.73
C ASP A 76 -1.99 -7.91 6.07
N ALA A 77 -1.08 -7.34 6.86
CA ALA A 77 -1.44 -6.68 8.11
C ALA A 77 -2.29 -5.43 7.88
N LEU A 78 -1.96 -4.63 6.85
CA LEU A 78 -2.78 -3.49 6.44
C LEU A 78 -4.14 -3.92 5.89
N HIS A 79 -4.15 -4.96 5.06
CA HIS A 79 -5.38 -5.49 4.46
C HIS A 79 -6.36 -6.00 5.53
N ARG A 80 -5.86 -6.74 6.52
CA ARG A 80 -6.67 -7.15 7.68
C ARG A 80 -7.20 -5.96 8.47
N ARG A 81 -6.41 -4.89 8.63
CA ARG A 81 -6.87 -3.64 9.28
C ARG A 81 -7.93 -2.90 8.49
N PHE A 82 -7.93 -3.01 7.16
CA PHE A 82 -9.01 -2.48 6.32
C PHE A 82 -10.36 -3.20 6.55
N GLY A 83 -10.41 -4.32 7.28
CA GLY A 83 -11.65 -4.95 7.73
C GLY A 83 -12.44 -5.60 6.59
N ASP A 84 -13.76 -5.45 6.54
CA ASP A 84 -14.64 -5.88 5.43
C ASP A 84 -15.30 -4.63 4.81
N PRO A 85 -15.40 -4.48 3.47
CA PRO A 85 -15.98 -3.27 2.88
C PRO A 85 -17.45 -3.05 3.25
N ALA A 86 -18.19 -4.11 3.61
CA ALA A 86 -19.55 -4.02 4.10
C ALA A 86 -19.64 -3.35 5.48
N GLN A 87 -18.57 -3.40 6.29
CA GLN A 87 -18.54 -2.75 7.60
C GLN A 87 -18.37 -1.24 7.50
N PHE A 88 -17.88 -0.70 6.37
CA PHE A 88 -17.70 0.75 6.20
C PHE A 88 -19.00 1.55 6.28
N ASP A 89 -20.14 0.92 5.99
CA ASP A 89 -21.44 1.57 6.10
C ASP A 89 -21.94 1.70 7.55
N ALA A 90 -21.45 0.85 8.44
CA ALA A 90 -21.77 0.86 9.86
C ALA A 90 -20.87 1.82 10.66
N LEU A 91 -19.72 2.19 10.12
CA LEU A 91 -18.78 3.10 10.79
C LEU A 91 -19.30 4.54 10.82
N THR A 92 -19.14 5.15 11.99
CA THR A 92 -19.33 6.58 12.20
C THR A 92 -18.27 7.41 11.46
N PRO A 93 -18.51 8.71 11.22
CA PRO A 93 -17.51 9.58 10.60
C PRO A 93 -16.18 9.61 11.35
N SER A 94 -16.23 9.59 12.70
CA SER A 94 -15.04 9.54 13.56
C SER A 94 -14.26 8.24 13.40
N GLU A 95 -14.95 7.11 13.31
CA GLU A 95 -14.29 5.81 13.11
C GLU A 95 -13.68 5.68 11.71
N LEU A 96 -14.39 6.14 10.67
CA LEU A 96 -13.84 6.20 9.31
C LEU A 96 -12.59 7.08 9.26
N ARG A 97 -12.59 8.20 9.99
CA ARG A 97 -11.42 9.08 10.09
C ARG A 97 -10.24 8.38 10.74
N ALA A 98 -10.46 7.77 11.91
CA ALA A 98 -9.43 7.06 12.65
C ALA A 98 -8.85 5.89 11.83
N LEU A 99 -9.72 5.17 11.12
CA LEU A 99 -9.33 4.11 10.20
C LEU A 99 -8.45 4.66 9.07
N ALA A 100 -8.90 5.71 8.38
CA ALA A 100 -8.16 6.31 7.26
C ALA A 100 -6.79 6.86 7.68
N THR A 101 -6.69 7.51 8.84
CA THR A 101 -5.41 8.02 9.36
C THR A 101 -4.46 6.90 9.77
N THR A 102 -4.97 5.86 10.45
CA THR A 102 -4.15 4.73 10.90
C THR A 102 -3.62 3.93 9.71
N LEU A 103 -4.48 3.67 8.73
CA LEU A 103 -4.10 3.01 7.49
C LEU A 103 -3.12 3.87 6.69
N GLY A 104 -3.34 5.18 6.60
CA GLY A 104 -2.46 6.11 5.89
C GLY A 104 -1.04 6.07 6.44
N ALA A 105 -0.89 6.13 7.78
CA ALA A 105 0.42 6.03 8.43
C ALA A 105 1.11 4.68 8.16
N GLY A 106 0.37 3.59 8.16
CA GLY A 106 0.92 2.27 7.86
C GLY A 106 1.31 2.09 6.39
N ILE A 107 0.52 2.66 5.46
CA ILE A 107 0.84 2.71 4.03
C ILE A 107 2.13 3.53 3.82
N ASP A 108 2.25 4.71 4.43
CA ASP A 108 3.44 5.56 4.30
C ASP A 108 4.70 4.82 4.81
N ALA A 109 4.61 4.07 5.91
CA ALA A 109 5.70 3.22 6.39
C ALA A 109 6.11 2.12 5.40
N LEU A 110 5.14 1.51 4.68
CA LEU A 110 5.45 0.53 3.63
C LEU A 110 6.04 1.17 2.38
N VAL A 111 5.57 2.35 1.97
CA VAL A 111 6.12 3.10 0.83
C VAL A 111 7.59 3.46 1.10
N VAL A 112 7.93 3.89 2.32
CA VAL A 112 9.33 4.12 2.73
C VAL A 112 10.15 2.85 2.61
N ARG A 113 9.62 1.69 3.04
CA ARG A 113 10.29 0.40 2.86
C ARG A 113 10.48 0.05 1.38
N CYS A 114 9.50 0.31 0.50
CA CYS A 114 9.62 0.07 -0.95
C CYS A 114 10.69 0.97 -1.60
N SER A 115 10.91 2.15 -1.02
CA SER A 115 11.85 3.15 -1.53
C SER A 115 13.26 3.01 -0.93
N ALA A 116 13.39 2.26 0.15
CA ALA A 116 14.68 1.97 0.76
C ALA A 116 15.50 1.07 -0.19
N PRO A 117 16.78 1.39 -0.46
CA PRO A 117 17.64 0.45 -1.15
C PRO A 117 17.64 -0.86 -0.37
N ALA A 118 17.55 -2.00 -1.07
CA ALA A 118 17.70 -3.31 -0.44
C ALA A 118 18.99 -3.26 0.39
N GLN A 119 18.84 -3.23 1.71
CA GLN A 119 19.99 -3.22 2.60
C GLN A 119 20.74 -4.51 2.30
N MET A 120 21.97 -4.38 1.78
CA MET A 120 22.94 -5.47 1.75
C MET A 120 22.97 -6.04 3.16
N ASP A 121 22.51 -7.28 3.32
CA ASP A 121 22.82 -8.12 4.47
C ASP A 121 24.32 -7.96 4.77
N PRO A 122 24.72 -7.48 5.96
CA PRO A 122 26.08 -7.72 6.41
C PRO A 122 26.17 -9.23 6.67
N VAL A 123 26.61 -9.97 5.66
CA VAL A 123 27.20 -11.30 5.85
C VAL A 123 28.26 -11.16 6.93
N ALA A 124 27.99 -11.76 8.09
CA ALA A 124 28.94 -11.96 9.18
C ALA A 124 29.13 -13.46 9.38
#